data_AF-A0A8J2XNN3-F1
#
_entry.id   AF-A0A8J2XNN3-F1
#
_cell.length_a   1.000
_cell.length_b   1.000
_cell.length_c   1.000
_cell.angle_alpha   90.00
_cell.angle_beta   90.00
_cell.angle_gamma   90.00
#
_symmetry.space_group_name_H-M   'P 1'
#
loop_
_entity.id
_entity.type
_entity.pdbx_description
1 polymer ?
#
loop_
_entity_poly.entity_id
_entity_poly.type
_entity_poly.pdbx_seq_one_letter_code
_entity_poly.pdbx_strand_id
1 'polypeptide(L)'
;MMKHLTILLMLWVTTAMLSRVQAQSLINTNWKAYIAEPVYDTIVWHIRTDSSFVTGSNGTVLVRSVCKISGDTVLLNDYDGQFTCPDTPGRYKFARVEDMLNFTLIDDLCQGRATSITTAKWKKVPTP
;
A
#
# COMPACT_ATOMS: atom_id res chain seq x y z
N MET A 1 16.72 -55.32 -0.74
CA MET A 1 15.69 -54.42 -0.13
C MET A 1 16.38 -53.18 0.40
N MET A 2 15.76 -51.99 0.40
CA MET A 2 16.27 -50.68 0.89
C MET A 2 16.85 -49.64 -0.10
N LYS A 3 16.87 -49.87 -1.43
CA LYS A 3 17.30 -48.81 -2.39
C LYS A 3 16.16 -48.11 -3.15
N HIS A 4 14.99 -48.73 -3.23
CA HIS A 4 13.82 -48.15 -3.91
C HIS A 4 12.92 -47.32 -2.98
N LEU A 5 13.09 -47.43 -1.65
CA LEU A 5 12.28 -46.72 -0.67
C LEU A 5 12.72 -45.25 -0.48
N THR A 6 13.99 -44.94 -0.77
CA THR A 6 14.57 -43.60 -0.63
C THR A 6 14.18 -42.65 -1.78
N ILE A 7 13.84 -43.16 -2.96
CA ILE A 7 13.45 -42.34 -4.12
C ILE A 7 12.02 -41.79 -3.97
N LEU A 8 11.11 -42.55 -3.36
CA LEU A 8 9.75 -42.08 -3.09
C LEU A 8 9.68 -40.99 -2.01
N LEU A 9 10.63 -40.99 -1.06
CA LEU A 9 10.65 -40.00 0.03
C LEU A 9 11.15 -38.61 -0.43
N MET A 10 12.00 -38.55 -1.48
CA MET A 10 12.46 -37.28 -2.06
C MET A 10 11.38 -36.57 -2.89
N LEU A 11 10.36 -37.30 -3.38
CA LEU A 11 9.33 -36.73 -4.25
C LEU A 11 8.23 -35.97 -3.49
N TRP A 12 8.14 -36.13 -2.16
CA TRP A 12 7.14 -35.45 -1.33
C TRP A 12 7.61 -34.13 -0.70
N VAL A 13 8.91 -33.82 -0.77
CA VAL A 13 9.47 -32.59 -0.16
C VAL A 13 9.45 -31.40 -1.12
N THR A 14 9.23 -31.61 -2.43
CA THR A 14 9.24 -30.52 -3.43
C THR A 14 7.92 -29.78 -3.60
N THR A 15 6.80 -30.25 -3.02
CA THR A 15 5.49 -29.60 -3.15
C THR A 15 5.22 -28.48 -2.13
N ALA A 16 6.03 -28.37 -1.07
CA ALA A 16 5.84 -27.37 -0.01
C ALA A 16 6.41 -25.97 -0.34
N MET A 17 7.12 -25.81 -1.46
CA MET A 17 7.76 -24.54 -1.86
C MET A 17 6.95 -23.69 -2.85
N LEU A 18 5.71 -24.09 -3.18
CA LEU A 18 4.76 -23.20 -3.84
C LEU A 18 4.14 -22.26 -2.80
N SER A 19 4.99 -21.50 -2.09
CA SER A 19 4.56 -20.33 -1.36
C SER A 19 3.89 -19.42 -2.39
N ARG A 20 2.56 -19.39 -2.39
CA ARG A 20 1.77 -18.43 -3.16
C ARG A 20 2.20 -17.05 -2.69
N VAL A 21 3.16 -16.45 -3.37
CA VAL A 21 3.34 -15.00 -3.38
C VAL A 21 2.07 -14.49 -4.05
N GLN A 22 0.99 -14.34 -3.28
CA GLN A 22 -0.11 -13.51 -3.72
C GLN A 22 0.51 -12.12 -3.87
N ALA A 23 0.71 -11.70 -5.11
CA ALA A 23 1.02 -10.32 -5.42
C ALA A 23 -0.04 -9.47 -4.73
N GLN A 24 0.33 -8.83 -3.63
CA GLN A 24 -0.56 -7.92 -2.93
C GLN A 24 -0.73 -6.71 -3.84
N SER A 25 -1.96 -6.45 -4.28
CA SER A 25 -2.25 -5.27 -5.10
C SER A 25 -3.05 -4.26 -4.28
N LEU A 26 -2.67 -2.99 -4.43
CA LEU A 26 -3.46 -1.85 -3.95
C LEU A 26 -4.33 -1.24 -5.06
N ILE A 27 -4.23 -1.73 -6.29
CA ILE A 27 -5.00 -1.20 -7.42
C ILE A 27 -6.49 -1.39 -7.15
N ASN A 28 -7.27 -0.32 -7.38
CA ASN A 28 -8.73 -0.29 -7.18
C ASN A 28 -9.13 -0.62 -5.74
N THR A 29 -8.44 -0.02 -4.77
CA THR A 29 -8.77 -0.14 -3.35
C THR A 29 -8.94 1.22 -2.71
N ASN A 30 -9.70 1.27 -1.62
CA ASN A 30 -9.87 2.46 -0.80
C ASN A 30 -9.47 2.14 0.64
N TRP A 31 -8.80 3.10 1.29
CA TRP A 31 -8.25 2.94 2.63
C TRP A 31 -8.56 4.17 3.47
N LYS A 32 -9.08 3.95 4.67
CA LYS A 32 -9.47 5.00 5.61
C LYS A 32 -8.50 5.06 6.77
N ALA A 33 -8.10 6.27 7.16
CA ALA A 33 -7.31 6.52 8.36
C ALA A 33 -7.66 7.87 8.97
N TYR A 34 -7.40 8.02 10.26
CA TYR A 34 -7.38 9.33 10.91
C TYR A 34 -5.97 9.91 10.80
N ILE A 35 -5.86 11.14 10.30
CA ILE A 35 -4.61 11.90 10.25
C ILE A 35 -4.68 12.99 11.30
N ALA A 36 -3.66 13.04 12.16
CA ALA A 36 -3.50 14.10 13.15
C ALA A 36 -3.01 15.39 12.46
N GLU A 37 -2.05 16.12 13.05
CA GLU A 37 -1.55 17.35 12.45
C GLU A 37 -1.06 17.15 11.01
N PRO A 38 -1.31 18.11 10.09
CA PRO A 38 -2.14 19.31 10.22
C PRO A 38 -3.61 19.09 9.81
N VAL A 39 -4.02 17.87 9.49
CA VAL A 39 -5.31 17.56 8.86
C VAL A 39 -6.44 17.44 9.90
N TYR A 40 -6.16 16.78 11.04
CA TYR A 40 -7.11 16.56 12.13
C TYR A 40 -8.44 15.93 11.70
N ASP A 41 -8.43 15.09 10.67
CA ASP A 41 -9.64 14.52 10.04
C ASP A 41 -9.45 13.04 9.68
N THR A 42 -10.58 12.35 9.48
CA THR A 42 -10.61 11.04 8.83
C THR A 42 -10.56 11.23 7.33
N ILE A 43 -9.54 10.66 6.70
CA ILE A 43 -9.37 10.69 5.25
C ILE A 43 -9.66 9.33 4.63
N VAL A 44 -10.02 9.33 3.35
CA VAL A 44 -10.04 8.14 2.51
C VAL A 44 -9.06 8.31 1.36
N TRP A 45 -8.09 7.40 1.28
CA TRP A 45 -7.16 7.30 0.17
C TRP A 45 -7.70 6.32 -0.86
N HIS A 46 -7.97 6.84 -2.06
CA HIS A 46 -8.50 6.12 -3.18
C HIS A 46 -7.38 5.81 -4.16
N ILE A 47 -7.07 4.52 -4.34
CA ILE A 47 -6.01 4.06 -5.23
C ILE A 47 -6.64 3.49 -6.49
N ARG A 48 -6.20 3.99 -7.65
CA ARG A 48 -6.58 3.55 -8.99
C ARG A 48 -5.36 2.98 -9.71
N THR A 49 -5.52 2.62 -10.97
CA THR A 49 -4.48 1.92 -11.74
C THR A 49 -3.20 2.75 -11.92
N ASP A 50 -3.33 4.05 -12.17
CA ASP A 50 -2.23 4.97 -12.51
C ASP A 50 -2.22 6.24 -11.66
N SER A 51 -3.20 6.36 -10.76
CA SER A 51 -3.52 7.58 -10.04
C SER A 51 -4.05 7.26 -8.65
N SER A 52 -3.97 8.23 -7.77
CA SER A 52 -4.62 8.17 -6.47
C SER A 52 -5.10 9.56 -6.05
N PHE A 53 -6.06 9.59 -5.15
CA PHE A 53 -6.49 10.84 -4.53
C PHE A 53 -6.95 10.59 -3.10
N VAL A 54 -6.82 11.62 -2.27
CA VAL A 54 -7.23 11.60 -0.88
C VAL A 54 -8.44 12.52 -0.70
N THR A 55 -9.48 12.05 -0.03
CA THR A 55 -10.63 12.86 0.38
C THR A 55 -10.66 13.02 1.90
N GLY A 56 -11.11 14.18 2.38
CA GLY A 56 -11.50 14.37 3.78
C GLY A 56 -12.88 13.79 4.08
N SER A 57 -13.31 13.83 5.33
CA SER A 57 -14.60 13.27 5.77
C SER A 57 -15.81 13.92 5.12
N ASN A 58 -15.67 15.18 4.69
CA ASN A 58 -16.68 15.94 3.95
C ASN A 58 -16.68 15.67 2.43
N GLY A 59 -15.82 14.78 1.94
CA GLY A 59 -15.67 14.45 0.51
C GLY A 59 -14.79 15.42 -0.29
N THR A 60 -14.24 16.46 0.33
CA THR A 60 -13.32 17.39 -0.33
C THR A 60 -12.02 16.68 -0.68
N VAL A 61 -11.52 16.88 -1.89
CA VAL A 61 -10.23 16.31 -2.31
C VAL A 61 -9.09 17.11 -1.70
N LEU A 62 -8.22 16.43 -0.96
CA LEU A 62 -7.10 17.01 -0.25
C LEU A 62 -5.80 16.95 -1.05
N VAL A 63 -5.57 15.84 -1.77
CA VAL A 63 -4.38 15.59 -2.59
C VAL A 63 -4.74 14.70 -3.78
N ARG A 64 -4.12 14.94 -4.92
CA ARG A 64 -4.10 14.07 -6.09
C ARG A 64 -2.66 13.74 -6.48
N SER A 65 -2.45 12.47 -6.82
CA SER A 65 -1.12 11.96 -7.14
C SER A 65 -1.17 11.04 -8.34
N VAL A 66 -0.12 11.07 -9.16
CA VAL A 66 0.23 9.92 -9.99
C VAL A 66 0.65 8.80 -9.05
N CYS A 67 0.13 7.59 -9.27
CA CYS A 67 0.38 6.44 -8.42
C CYS A 67 0.90 5.28 -9.28
N LYS A 68 2.05 4.72 -8.91
CA LYS A 68 2.60 3.52 -9.56
C LYS A 68 2.86 2.45 -8.53
N ILE A 69 2.32 1.25 -8.77
CA ILE A 69 2.48 0.09 -7.90
C ILE A 69 3.34 -0.93 -8.63
N SER A 70 4.40 -1.40 -7.98
CA SER A 70 5.29 -2.45 -8.50
C SER A 70 5.67 -3.38 -7.36
N GLY A 71 5.20 -4.62 -7.40
CA GLY A 71 5.37 -5.56 -6.30
C GLY A 71 4.71 -5.04 -5.02
N ASP A 72 5.49 -4.93 -3.96
CA ASP A 72 5.07 -4.40 -2.65
C ASP A 72 5.45 -2.93 -2.46
N THR A 73 5.75 -2.21 -3.53
CA THR A 73 6.16 -0.81 -3.50
C THR A 73 5.13 0.07 -4.19
N VAL A 74 4.80 1.20 -3.56
CA VAL A 74 4.03 2.30 -4.16
C VAL A 74 4.92 3.54 -4.32
N LEU A 75 4.81 4.18 -5.48
CA LEU A 75 5.40 5.46 -5.80
C LEU A 75 4.27 6.48 -5.98
N LEU A 76 4.41 7.63 -5.31
CA LEU A 76 3.48 8.76 -5.38
C LEU A 76 4.19 10.00 -5.89
N ASN A 77 3.56 10.70 -6.82
CA ASN A 77 3.98 12.03 -7.24
C ASN A 77 2.75 12.95 -7.26
N ASP A 78 2.70 13.88 -6.31
CA ASP A 78 1.55 14.77 -6.14
C ASP A 78 1.55 15.84 -7.23
N TYR A 79 0.36 16.17 -7.75
CA TYR A 79 0.22 17.19 -8.78
C TYR A 79 -0.87 18.24 -8.49
N ASP A 80 -1.72 18.02 -7.48
CA ASP A 80 -2.80 18.94 -7.12
C ASP A 80 -3.33 18.69 -5.68
N GLY A 81 -3.81 19.74 -5.01
CA GLY A 81 -4.39 19.68 -3.66
C GLY A 81 -3.73 20.58 -2.60
N GLN A 82 -4.40 20.73 -1.46
CA GLN A 82 -3.96 21.60 -0.35
C GLN A 82 -2.70 21.08 0.35
N PHE A 83 -2.52 19.76 0.42
CA PHE A 83 -1.42 19.12 1.14
C PHE A 83 -0.44 18.41 0.20
N THR A 84 -0.34 18.88 -1.05
CA THR A 84 0.59 18.32 -2.04
C THR A 84 2.04 18.51 -1.60
N CYS A 85 2.89 17.54 -1.95
CA CYS A 85 4.33 17.76 -2.01
C CYS A 85 4.80 17.77 -3.47
N PRO A 86 4.86 18.95 -4.11
CA PRO A 86 5.29 19.06 -5.50
C PRO A 86 6.76 18.66 -5.66
N ASP A 87 7.10 18.17 -6.85
CA ASP A 87 8.46 17.85 -7.32
C ASP A 87 9.28 16.89 -6.45
N THR A 88 8.64 16.26 -5.46
CA THR A 88 9.27 15.35 -4.52
C THR A 88 8.48 14.05 -4.51
N PRO A 89 8.92 13.00 -5.22
CA PRO A 89 8.22 11.73 -5.22
C PRO A 89 8.38 11.01 -3.87
N GLY A 90 7.34 10.31 -3.44
CA GLY A 90 7.34 9.46 -2.27
C GLY A 90 7.34 7.98 -2.64
N ARG A 91 8.15 7.17 -1.96
CA ARG A 91 8.32 5.73 -2.17
C ARG A 91 8.12 4.98 -0.86
N TYR A 92 7.21 4.02 -0.89
CA TYR A 92 6.83 3.25 0.29
C TYR A 92 6.72 1.78 -0.03
N LYS A 93 7.21 0.95 0.87
CA LYS A 93 6.87 -0.46 0.92
C LYS A 93 5.52 -0.60 1.61
N PHE A 94 4.65 -1.47 1.13
CA PHE A 94 3.37 -1.74 1.77
C PHE A 94 3.21 -3.22 2.12
N ALA A 95 2.46 -3.48 3.19
CA ALA A 95 2.06 -4.82 3.59
C ALA A 95 0.58 -4.80 3.97
N ARG A 96 -0.18 -5.71 3.37
CA ARG A 96 -1.59 -5.94 3.67
C ARG A 96 -1.75 -7.20 4.53
N VAL A 97 -2.49 -7.05 5.61
CA VAL A 97 -2.95 -8.17 6.46
C VAL A 97 -4.45 -8.00 6.62
N GLU A 98 -5.22 -8.89 6.00
CA GLU A 98 -6.69 -8.80 5.96
C GLU A 98 -7.19 -7.46 5.40
N ASP A 99 -7.84 -6.67 6.25
CA ASP A 99 -8.38 -5.33 5.97
C ASP A 99 -7.52 -4.21 6.55
N MET A 100 -6.29 -4.53 6.96
CA MET A 100 -5.31 -3.56 7.44
C MET A 100 -4.19 -3.38 6.41
N LEU A 101 -3.74 -2.13 6.28
CA LEU A 101 -2.62 -1.76 5.42
C LEU A 101 -1.59 -0.98 6.25
N ASN A 102 -0.33 -1.40 6.13
CA ASN A 102 0.79 -0.73 6.76
C ASN A 102 1.80 -0.32 5.70
N PHE A 103 2.46 0.81 5.93
CA PHE A 103 3.52 1.31 5.06
C PHE A 103 4.83 1.43 5.82
N THR A 104 5.92 1.14 5.12
CA THR A 104 7.29 1.43 5.58
C THR A 104 7.90 2.41 4.58
N LEU A 105 8.46 3.50 5.09
CA LEU A 105 9.15 4.48 4.26
C LEU A 105 10.34 3.84 3.57
N ILE A 106 10.46 4.04 2.26
CA ILE A 106 11.69 3.75 1.51
C ILE A 106 12.44 5.07 1.30
N ASP A 107 11.76 6.07 0.74
CA ASP A 107 12.30 7.40 0.47
C ASP A 107 11.15 8.39 0.26
N ASP A 108 11.15 9.52 0.96
CA ASP A 108 10.21 10.61 0.74
C ASP A 108 10.72 11.87 1.46
N LEU A 109 11.11 12.88 0.68
CA LEU A 109 11.60 14.16 1.21
C LEU A 109 10.48 15.02 1.81
N CYS A 110 9.22 14.71 1.51
CA CYS A 110 8.08 15.39 2.09
C CYS A 110 7.70 14.78 3.45
N GLN A 111 8.22 15.37 4.51
CA GLN A 111 8.02 14.89 5.88
C GLN A 111 6.54 14.74 6.27
N GLY A 112 5.68 15.66 5.86
CA GLY A 112 4.25 15.62 6.15
C GLY A 112 3.56 14.39 5.54
N ARG A 113 3.84 14.11 4.26
CA ARG A 113 3.32 12.92 3.56
C ARG A 113 3.93 11.63 4.11
N ALA A 114 5.24 11.59 4.31
CA ALA A 114 5.97 10.47 4.89
C ALA A 114 5.39 10.06 6.25
N THR A 115 5.20 11.03 7.14
CA THR A 115 4.64 10.81 8.47
C THR A 115 3.19 10.36 8.39
N SER A 116 2.36 11.05 7.59
CA SER A 116 0.93 10.74 7.47
C SER A 116 0.69 9.33 6.92
N ILE A 117 1.47 8.88 5.94
CA ILE A 117 1.30 7.55 5.33
C ILE A 117 1.80 6.44 6.25
N THR A 118 2.95 6.62 6.92
CA THR A 118 3.61 5.53 7.66
C THR A 118 3.14 5.37 9.10
N THR A 119 2.62 6.43 9.72
CA THR A 119 2.13 6.36 11.11
C THR A 119 0.63 6.05 11.19
N ALA A 120 -0.11 6.28 10.11
CA ALA A 120 -1.54 6.04 10.05
C ALA A 120 -1.88 4.54 10.08
N LYS A 121 -2.99 4.23 10.76
CA LYS A 121 -3.59 2.89 10.76
C LYS A 121 -4.65 2.81 9.67
N TRP A 122 -4.27 2.30 8.51
CA TRP A 122 -5.16 2.24 7.35
C TRP A 122 -6.06 1.01 7.41
N LYS A 123 -7.38 1.24 7.31
CA LYS A 123 -8.40 0.20 7.24
C LYS A 123 -9.10 0.22 5.89
N LYS A 124 -9.29 -0.95 5.29
CA LYS A 124 -9.98 -1.10 4.01
C LYS A 124 -11.42 -0.60 4.11
N VAL A 125 -11.89 0.09 3.08
CA VAL A 125 -13.29 0.49 2.91
C VAL A 125 -13.78 0.11 1.50
N PRO A 126 -15.11 -0.03 1.29
CA PRO A 126 -15.66 -0.36 -0.02
C PRO A 126 -15.22 0.63 -1.11
N THR A 127 -15.03 0.12 -2.32
CA THR A 127 -15.02 0.94 -3.53
C THR A 127 -16.46 1.35 -3.84
N PRO A 128 -16.71 2.63 -4.17
CA PRO A 128 -18.01 3.02 -4.73
C PRO A 128 -18.28 2.28 -6.05
#